data_AF-A0A0D6JB36-F1
#
_entry.id   AF-A0A0D6JB36-F1
#
_cell.length_a   1.000
_cell.length_b   1.000
_cell.length_c   1.000
_cell.angle_alpha   90.00
_cell.angle_beta   90.00
_cell.angle_gamma   90.00
#
_symmetry.space_group_name_H-M   'P 1'
#
loop_
_entity.id
_entity.type
_entity.pdbx_description
1 polymer ?
#
loop_
_entity_poly.entity_id
_entity_poly.type
_entity_poly.pdbx_seq_one_letter_code
_entity_poly.pdbx_strand_id
1 'polypeptide(L)'
;MAAVYRNDGEDRADKVTARILAFIRSLPEFPYIGRVHDERRSGLRICSVPGLDTATVVFRLTDERVSVLRIGYLGRNVMGYIPEI
;
A
#
# COMPACT_ATOMS: atom_id res chain seq x y z
N MET A 1 -6.62 -19.33 14.69
CA MET A 1 -6.35 -20.08 13.46
C MET A 1 -6.80 -19.23 12.28
N ALA A 2 -5.87 -18.66 11.52
CA ALA A 2 -6.21 -17.98 10.28
C ALA A 2 -6.42 -19.06 9.21
N ALA A 3 -7.67 -19.25 8.78
CA ALA A 3 -7.97 -20.08 7.63
C ALA A 3 -7.28 -19.45 6.41
N VAL A 4 -6.23 -20.10 5.91
CA VAL A 4 -5.69 -19.82 4.59
C VAL A 4 -6.77 -20.30 3.62
N TYR A 5 -7.59 -19.37 3.13
CA TYR A 5 -8.62 -19.69 2.15
C TYR A 5 -7.94 -20.27 0.91
N ARG A 6 -8.35 -21.50 0.59
CA ARG A 6 -8.01 -22.25 -0.63
C ARG A 6 -8.21 -21.35 -1.84
N ASN A 7 -7.13 -21.01 -2.56
CA ASN A 7 -7.07 -20.27 -3.83
C ASN A 7 -8.42 -19.69 -4.31
N ASP A 8 -8.73 -18.48 -3.84
CA ASP A 8 -9.61 -17.56 -4.56
C ASP A 8 -9.06 -17.49 -6.00
N GLY A 9 -9.74 -18.06 -7.00
CA GLY A 9 -9.19 -18.33 -8.34
C GLY A 9 -8.55 -17.13 -9.08
N GLU A 10 -7.87 -17.40 -10.19
CA GLU A 10 -7.10 -16.41 -10.99
C GLU A 10 -7.83 -15.08 -11.21
N ASP A 11 -9.13 -15.12 -11.55
CA ASP A 11 -9.99 -13.94 -11.71
C ASP A 11 -9.98 -12.97 -10.51
N ARG A 12 -9.92 -13.52 -9.29
CA ARG A 12 -9.91 -12.69 -8.07
C ARG A 12 -8.52 -12.11 -7.83
N ALA A 13 -7.46 -12.86 -8.11
CA ALA A 13 -6.09 -12.35 -8.06
C ALA A 13 -5.90 -11.20 -9.06
N ASP A 14 -6.45 -11.34 -10.27
CA ASP A 14 -6.41 -10.30 -11.31
C ASP A 14 -7.17 -9.05 -10.89
N LYS A 15 -8.38 -9.20 -10.34
CA LYS A 15 -9.18 -8.06 -9.84
C LYS A 15 -8.48 -7.30 -8.71
N VAL A 16 -7.87 -8.03 -7.77
CA VAL A 16 -7.10 -7.43 -6.67
C VAL A 16 -5.89 -6.68 -7.23
N THR A 17 -5.15 -7.30 -8.14
CA THR A 17 -3.97 -6.72 -8.79
C THR A 17 -4.34 -5.46 -9.56
N ALA A 18 -5.39 -5.51 -10.39
CA ALA A 18 -5.88 -4.36 -11.14
C ALA A 18 -6.26 -3.19 -10.24
N ARG A 19 -6.90 -3.46 -9.09
CA ARG A 19 -7.28 -2.42 -8.14
C ARG A 19 -6.07 -1.77 -7.45
N ILE A 20 -5.09 -2.58 -7.03
CA ILE A 20 -3.83 -2.07 -6.46
C ILE A 20 -3.08 -1.21 -7.48
N LEU A 21 -2.98 -1.67 -8.73
CA LEU A 21 -2.32 -0.93 -9.81
C LEU A 21 -3.03 0.38 -10.14
N ALA A 22 -4.37 0.38 -10.21
CA ALA A 22 -5.15 1.59 -10.42
C ALA A 22 -4.88 2.63 -9.32
N PHE A 23 -4.86 2.19 -8.05
CA PHE A 23 -4.56 3.07 -6.93
C PHE A 23 -3.13 3.62 -6.98
N ILE A 24 -2.13 2.79 -7.28
CA ILE A 24 -0.73 3.24 -7.42
C ILE A 24 -0.61 4.29 -8.52
N ARG A 25 -1.27 4.06 -9.67
CA ARG A 25 -1.25 4.99 -10.80
C ARG A 25 -1.93 6.32 -10.50
N SER A 26 -2.89 6.36 -9.57
CA SER A 26 -3.54 7.62 -9.15
C SER A 26 -2.72 8.41 -8.13
N LEU A 27 -1.68 7.85 -7.51
CA LEU A 27 -0.92 8.55 -6.46
C LEU A 27 -0.28 9.88 -6.91
N PRO A 28 0.21 10.06 -8.15
CA PRO A 28 0.71 11.37 -8.60
C PRO A 28 -0.37 12.46 -8.64
N GLU A 29 -1.64 12.10 -8.86
CA GLU A 29 -2.77 13.03 -8.84
C GLU A 29 -3.22 13.35 -7.42
N PHE A 30 -3.03 12.40 -6.48
CA PHE A 30 -3.40 12.54 -5.07
C PHE A 30 -2.19 12.29 -4.13
N PRO A 31 -1.08 13.02 -4.29
CA PRO A 31 0.20 12.68 -3.63
C PRO A 31 0.16 12.82 -2.11
N TYR A 32 -0.77 13.64 -1.60
CA TYR A 32 -0.94 13.92 -0.18
C TYR A 32 -1.89 12.95 0.53
N ILE A 33 -2.38 11.90 -0.15
CA ILE A 33 -3.20 10.87 0.48
C ILE A 33 -2.38 10.07 1.51
N GLY A 34 -3.07 9.43 2.45
CA GLY A 34 -2.45 8.58 3.47
C GLY A 34 -1.88 9.33 4.67
N ARG A 35 -1.54 8.55 5.69
CA ARG A 35 -0.94 9.05 6.93
C ARG A 35 0.54 9.34 6.72
N VAL A 36 0.99 10.49 7.21
CA VAL A 36 2.40 10.91 7.19
C VAL A 36 3.17 10.22 8.30
N HIS A 37 4.41 9.81 7.99
CA HIS A 37 5.35 9.10 8.86
C HIS A 37 6.77 9.69 8.77
N ASP A 38 6.86 11.02 8.78
CA ASP A 38 8.13 11.75 8.65
C ASP A 38 9.13 11.42 9.77
N GLU A 39 8.64 11.01 10.95
CA GLU A 39 9.45 10.56 12.07
C GLU A 39 10.32 9.33 11.74
N ARG A 40 9.90 8.54 10.74
CA ARG A 40 10.67 7.37 10.27
C ARG A 40 11.49 7.69 9.04
N ARG A 41 10.90 8.43 8.10
CA ARG A 41 11.57 8.87 6.87
C ARG A 41 10.80 10.05 6.28
N SER A 42 11.50 11.13 5.99
CA SER A 42 10.90 12.31 5.37
C SER A 42 10.15 11.97 4.06
N GLY A 43 8.90 12.43 3.99
CA GLY A 43 7.98 12.21 2.89
C GLY A 43 7.27 10.85 2.92
N LEU A 44 7.50 10.02 3.94
CA LEU A 44 6.91 8.68 4.02
C LEU A 44 5.41 8.77 4.29
N ARG A 45 4.64 8.02 3.51
CA ARG A 45 3.18 7.97 3.57
C ARG A 45 2.68 6.54 3.47
N ILE A 46 1.60 6.28 4.18
CA ILE A 46 0.98 4.96 4.26
C ILE A 46 -0.52 5.08 4.10
N CYS A 47 -1.10 4.31 3.18
CA CYS A 47 -2.52 4.35 2.87
C CYS A 47 -3.06 2.95 2.54
N SER A 48 -4.25 2.64 3.04
CA SER A 48 -4.99 1.45 2.61
C SER A 48 -5.47 1.61 1.16
N VAL A 49 -5.47 0.52 0.40
CA VAL A 49 -6.01 0.53 -0.97
C VAL A 49 -7.54 0.62 -0.90
N PRO A 50 -8.19 1.59 -1.56
CA PRO A 50 -9.64 1.72 -1.52
C PRO A 50 -10.38 0.46 -1.98
N GLY A 51 -11.24 -0.07 -1.10
CA GLY A 51 -11.98 -1.31 -1.34
C GLY A 51 -11.18 -2.60 -1.12
N LEU A 52 -9.97 -2.51 -0.56
CA LEU A 52 -9.14 -3.64 -0.14
C LEU A 52 -8.54 -3.36 1.25
N ASP A 53 -9.33 -3.55 2.30
CA ASP A 53 -8.97 -3.19 3.69
C ASP A 53 -7.72 -3.91 4.23
N THR A 54 -7.31 -5.01 3.60
CA THR A 54 -6.13 -5.82 3.93
C THR A 54 -4.88 -5.42 3.15
N ALA A 55 -5.01 -4.55 2.15
CA ALA A 55 -3.90 -4.09 1.32
C ALA A 55 -3.52 -2.66 1.67
N THR A 56 -2.24 -2.44 1.90
CA THR A 56 -1.68 -1.13 2.24
C THR A 56 -0.53 -0.80 1.29
N VAL A 57 -0.46 0.44 0.84
CA VAL A 57 0.66 0.97 0.06
C VAL A 57 1.49 1.88 0.95
N VAL A 58 2.79 1.61 0.97
CA VAL A 58 3.82 2.45 1.57
C VAL A 58 4.54 3.16 0.43
N PHE A 59 4.53 4.48 0.45
CA PHE A 59 5.14 5.30 -0.59
C PHE A 59 5.83 6.51 0.01
N ARG A 60 6.73 7.12 -0.76
CA ARG A 60 7.41 8.36 -0.39
C ARG A 60 7.04 9.45 -1.39
N LEU A 61 6.61 10.58 -0.85
CA LEU A 61 6.43 11.81 -1.60
C LEU A 61 7.72 12.65 -1.50
N THR A 62 8.17 13.16 -2.63
CA THR A 62 9.21 14.18 -2.76
C THR A 62 8.68 15.28 -3.67
N ASP A 63 9.38 16.41 -3.75
CA ASP A 63 8.96 17.53 -4.60
C ASP A 63 8.84 17.14 -6.08
N GLU A 64 9.61 16.14 -6.52
CA GLU A 64 9.66 15.72 -7.93
C GLU A 64 8.74 14.54 -8.27
N ARG A 65 8.48 13.63 -7.31
CA ARG A 65 7.80 12.36 -7.59
C ARG A 65 7.21 11.66 -6.38
N VAL A 66 6.28 10.74 -6.67
CA VAL A 66 5.82 9.68 -5.76
C VAL A 66 6.58 8.39 -6.05
N SER A 67 7.17 7.78 -5.03
CA SER A 67 7.86 6.48 -5.13
C SER A 67 7.17 5.44 -4.27
N VAL A 68 6.60 4.40 -4.87
CA VAL A 68 6.05 3.26 -4.12
C VAL A 68 7.20 2.42 -3.59
N LEU A 69 7.26 2.25 -2.27
CA LEU A 69 8.32 1.51 -1.60
C LEU A 69 7.89 0.07 -1.32
N ARG A 70 6.62 -0.13 -0.94
CA ARG A 70 6.09 -1.46 -0.63
C ARG A 70 4.58 -1.51 -0.77
N ILE A 71 4.09 -2.70 -1.09
CA ILE A 71 2.68 -3.07 -0.96
C ILE A 71 2.62 -4.17 0.09
N GLY A 72 1.96 -3.90 1.21
CA GLY A 72 1.75 -4.87 2.28
C GLY A 72 0.38 -5.51 2.16
N TYR A 73 0.32 -6.84 2.21
CA TYR A 73 -0.93 -7.59 2.37
C TYR A 73 -1.05 -8.05 3.82
N LEU A 74 -1.25 -7.07 4.67
CA LEU A 74 -1.29 -7.23 6.10
C LEU A 74 -2.35 -6.22 6.54
N GLY A 75 -3.23 -6.62 7.44
CA GLY A 75 -4.07 -5.64 8.14
C GLY A 75 -3.22 -4.57 8.84
N ARG A 76 -3.78 -3.91 9.85
CA ARG A 76 -3.28 -2.64 10.44
C ARG A 76 -1.80 -2.57 10.92
N ASN A 77 -1.00 -3.65 10.87
CA ASN A 77 0.39 -3.69 11.36
C ASN A 77 1.45 -3.74 10.25
N VAL A 78 1.36 -2.84 9.27
CA VAL A 78 2.34 -2.71 8.17
C VAL A 78 3.68 -2.16 8.66
N MET A 79 3.67 -1.38 9.75
CA MET A 79 4.84 -0.71 10.31
C MET A 79 5.91 -1.66 10.85
N GLY A 80 5.53 -2.84 11.33
CA GLY A 80 6.47 -3.83 11.87
C GLY A 80 7.31 -4.55 10.81
N TYR A 81 6.99 -4.37 9.53
CA TYR A 81 7.66 -5.06 8.43
C TYR A 81 8.53 -4.12 7.58
N ILE A 82 8.49 -2.81 7.81
CA ILE A 82 9.37 -1.86 7.14
C ILE A 82 10.72 -1.93 7.86
N PRO A 83 11.81 -2.37 7.21
CA PRO A 83 13.12 -2.40 7.83
C PRO A 83 13.49 -1.00 8.33
N GLU A 84 13.97 -0.90 9.57
CA GLU A 84 14.65 0.31 10.03
C GLU A 84 15.92 0.46 9.19
N ILE A 85 16.06 1.61 8.55
CA ILE A 85 17.22 1.96 7.71
C ILE A 85 18.20 2.73 8.59
#